data_AF-A0A3M7FIJ8-F1
#
_entry.id   AF-A0A3M7FIJ8-F1
#
_cell.length_a   1.000
_cell.length_b   1.000
_cell.length_c   1.000
_cell.angle_alpha   90.00
_cell.angle_beta   90.00
_cell.angle_gamma   90.00
#
_symmetry.space_group_name_H-M   'P 1'
#
loop_
_entity.id
_entity.type
_entity.pdbx_description
1 polymer ?
#
loop_
_entity_poly.entity_id
_entity_poly.type
_entity_poly.pdbx_seq_one_letter_code
_entity_poly.pdbx_strand_id
1 'polypeptide(L)'
;MRATPWLMSTFAVSLAYMSGSNAAPSNDNVSSMKLQDIMNNFSSSFGWALAGSATSIKQLENMCDNITETGHGMWATQGLIPERIVDPLCNKSHSGPNATLALPWIVYYNTRVFSTQITNSFASQNKSADMEYLCDNLRYRLLDGFGIEGATAINATCNAATQARNPRPEAALAMIDKNATGAYQDALSRLFGFLFASSACTSSELDDYCAQASHQVKSWDKMMLNGTLVEETICDVKTPMSSENAKAHLRESMSKAFSTIVRYASNVDGWHAWLCEHLDVESMEPVGLDGEAISAQVCKNAASAAVIL
;
A
#
# COMPACT_ATOMS: atom_id res chain seq x y z
N MET A 1 67.03 -29.56 0.13
CA MET A 1 66.55 -28.79 -1.05
C MET A 1 65.05 -28.57 -0.88
N ARG A 2 64.68 -27.28 -0.92
CA ARG A 2 63.37 -26.60 -1.00
C ARG A 2 62.06 -27.36 -0.75
N ALA A 3 61.33 -26.80 0.22
CA ALA A 3 59.90 -26.94 0.46
C ALA A 3 59.05 -26.18 -0.58
N THR A 4 57.81 -26.63 -0.83
CA THR A 4 56.66 -25.73 -1.05
C THR A 4 55.34 -26.43 -0.73
N PRO A 5 54.49 -25.87 0.15
CA PRO A 5 53.11 -26.28 0.38
C PRO A 5 52.13 -25.54 -0.53
N TRP A 6 51.03 -26.21 -0.89
CA TRP A 6 49.86 -25.59 -1.54
C TRP A 6 49.07 -24.78 -0.51
N LEU A 7 48.99 -23.46 -0.74
CA LEU A 7 48.20 -22.52 0.04
C LEU A 7 46.72 -22.57 -0.39
N MET A 8 45.82 -22.71 0.59
CA MET A 8 44.42 -22.34 0.45
C MET A 8 44.32 -20.82 0.28
N SER A 9 43.71 -20.35 -0.80
CA SER A 9 43.32 -18.95 -0.94
C SER A 9 41.96 -18.75 -0.29
N THR A 10 41.97 -18.01 0.81
CA THR A 10 40.81 -17.36 1.43
C THR A 10 40.21 -16.36 0.45
N PHE A 11 38.92 -16.48 0.14
CA PHE A 11 38.16 -15.40 -0.50
C PHE A 11 38.04 -14.25 0.50
N ALA A 12 38.90 -13.23 0.32
CA ALA A 12 38.79 -11.97 1.03
C ALA A 12 37.56 -11.22 0.51
N VAL A 13 36.57 -11.02 1.39
CA VAL A 13 35.49 -10.06 1.21
C VAL A 13 36.12 -8.68 1.05
N SER A 14 36.05 -8.11 -0.16
CA SER A 14 36.43 -6.73 -0.38
C SER A 14 35.35 -5.82 0.20
N LEU A 15 35.53 -5.46 1.47
CA LEU A 15 34.85 -4.34 2.10
C LEU A 15 35.45 -3.06 1.50
N ALA A 16 34.85 -2.55 0.43
CA ALA A 16 35.21 -1.24 -0.10
C ALA A 16 34.74 -0.17 0.88
N TYR A 17 35.71 0.52 1.48
CA TYR A 17 35.56 1.81 2.13
C TYR A 17 34.88 2.80 1.17
N MET A 18 33.71 3.32 1.55
CA MET A 18 33.23 4.62 1.07
C MET A 18 33.36 5.60 2.23
N SER A 19 34.53 6.25 2.27
CA SER A 19 34.75 7.47 3.04
C SER A 19 33.76 8.55 2.58
N GLY A 20 33.13 9.21 3.55
CA GLY A 20 32.05 10.17 3.36
C GLY A 20 32.35 11.24 2.32
N SER A 21 31.47 11.32 1.33
CA SER A 21 31.06 12.56 0.69
C SER A 21 29.55 12.62 0.89
N ASN A 22 29.05 13.65 1.58
CA ASN A 22 27.62 13.95 1.63
C ASN A 22 27.16 14.41 0.24
N ALA A 23 27.16 13.50 -0.74
CA ALA A 23 26.35 13.67 -1.93
C ALA A 23 24.92 13.40 -1.48
N ALA A 24 24.11 14.44 -1.40
CA ALA A 24 22.67 14.27 -1.26
C ALA A 24 22.23 13.27 -2.35
N PRO A 25 21.49 12.20 -2.00
CA PRO A 25 21.02 11.27 -3.02
C PRO A 25 20.27 12.04 -4.10
N SER A 26 20.55 11.74 -5.37
CA SER A 26 19.85 12.37 -6.49
C SER A 26 18.34 12.15 -6.37
N ASN A 27 17.53 13.05 -6.93
CA ASN A 27 16.08 12.95 -6.88
C ASN A 27 15.58 11.59 -7.40
N ASP A 28 16.21 11.02 -8.43
CA ASP A 28 15.87 9.69 -8.96
C ASP A 28 16.11 8.56 -7.94
N ASN A 29 17.19 8.66 -7.15
CA ASN A 29 17.51 7.69 -6.12
C ASN A 29 16.54 7.79 -4.93
N VAL A 30 16.16 9.02 -4.54
CA VAL A 30 15.17 9.26 -3.48
C VAL A 30 13.77 8.78 -3.89
N SER A 31 13.36 9.03 -5.14
CA SER A 31 12.11 8.53 -5.71
C SER A 31 12.07 7.01 -5.74
N SER A 32 13.16 6.36 -6.17
CA SER A 32 13.29 4.91 -6.17
C SER A 32 13.18 4.31 -4.75
N MET A 33 13.83 4.91 -3.75
CA MET A 33 13.74 4.45 -2.35
C MET A 33 12.32 4.55 -1.78
N LYS A 34 11.60 5.64 -2.05
CA LYS A 34 10.22 5.83 -1.54
C LYS A 34 9.25 4.82 -2.17
N LEU A 35 9.35 4.62 -3.48
CA LEU A 35 8.55 3.62 -4.18
C LEU A 35 8.85 2.23 -3.63
N GLN A 36 10.12 1.90 -3.41
CA GLN A 36 10.52 0.62 -2.82
C GLN A 36 9.96 0.44 -1.41
N ASP A 37 9.99 1.47 -0.57
CA ASP A 37 9.38 1.42 0.77
C ASP A 37 7.86 1.20 0.70
N ILE A 38 7.18 1.87 -0.22
CA ILE A 38 5.75 1.66 -0.48
C ILE A 38 5.49 0.22 -0.89
N MET A 39 6.23 -0.30 -1.87
CA MET A 39 6.05 -1.66 -2.36
C MET A 39 6.41 -2.72 -1.31
N ASN A 40 7.41 -2.48 -0.46
CA ASN A 40 7.73 -3.34 0.68
C ASN A 40 6.54 -3.45 1.64
N ASN A 41 6.02 -2.31 2.10
CA ASN A 41 4.91 -2.29 3.05
C ASN A 41 3.64 -2.88 2.42
N PHE A 42 3.33 -2.49 1.18
CA PHE A 42 2.16 -3.01 0.49
C PHE A 42 2.26 -4.53 0.25
N SER A 43 3.44 -5.05 -0.11
CA SER A 43 3.67 -6.50 -0.24
C SER A 43 3.45 -7.24 1.07
N SER A 44 3.88 -6.68 2.21
CA SER A 44 3.60 -7.26 3.52
C SER A 44 2.11 -7.22 3.87
N SER A 45 1.41 -6.12 3.56
CA SER A 45 -0.05 -6.04 3.72
C SER A 45 -0.78 -7.12 2.93
N PHE A 46 -0.40 -7.28 1.65
CA PHE A 46 -0.94 -8.31 0.78
C PHE A 46 -0.65 -9.72 1.30
N GLY A 47 0.57 -10.01 1.75
CA GLY A 47 0.94 -11.29 2.37
C GLY A 47 0.09 -11.62 3.59
N TRP A 48 -0.17 -10.64 4.47
CA TRP A 48 -1.05 -10.85 5.63
C TRP A 48 -2.50 -11.11 5.21
N ALA A 49 -2.98 -10.43 4.17
CA ALA A 49 -4.31 -10.71 3.62
C ALA A 49 -4.41 -12.12 3.00
N LEU A 50 -3.37 -12.61 2.32
CA LEU A 50 -3.32 -14.01 1.88
C LEU A 50 -3.32 -14.99 3.05
N ALA A 51 -2.48 -14.74 4.06
CA ALA A 51 -2.36 -15.61 5.23
C ALA A 51 -3.65 -15.66 6.06
N GLY A 52 -4.31 -14.52 6.22
CA GLY A 52 -5.58 -14.40 6.94
C GLY A 52 -6.78 -15.00 6.20
N SER A 53 -6.74 -15.03 4.86
CA SER A 53 -7.83 -15.53 4.02
C SER A 53 -7.75 -17.02 3.69
N ALA A 54 -6.61 -17.66 3.91
CA ALA A 54 -6.48 -19.09 3.73
C ALA A 54 -7.55 -19.89 4.52
N THR A 55 -7.92 -21.04 3.99
CA THR A 55 -8.96 -21.91 4.53
C THR A 55 -8.40 -23.04 5.39
N SER A 56 -7.11 -23.34 5.27
CA SER A 56 -6.43 -24.39 6.01
C SER A 56 -4.93 -24.14 6.11
N ILE A 57 -4.28 -24.82 7.07
CA ILE A 57 -2.81 -24.86 7.19
C ILE A 57 -2.18 -25.40 5.90
N LYS A 58 -2.75 -26.44 5.29
CA LYS A 58 -2.28 -26.99 4.03
C LYS A 58 -2.28 -25.97 2.90
N GLN A 59 -3.30 -25.09 2.84
CA GLN A 59 -3.32 -24.02 1.85
C GLN A 59 -2.18 -23.01 2.07
N LEU A 60 -1.89 -22.67 3.34
CA LEU A 60 -0.75 -21.81 3.68
C LEU A 60 0.59 -22.44 3.30
N GLU A 61 0.78 -23.72 3.63
CA GLU A 61 1.97 -24.50 3.26
C GLU A 61 2.15 -24.53 1.74
N ASN A 62 1.10 -24.88 0.99
CA ASN A 62 1.15 -24.86 -0.47
C ASN A 62 1.47 -23.47 -1.04
N MET A 63 0.90 -22.40 -0.50
CA MET A 63 1.20 -21.03 -0.94
C MET A 63 2.66 -20.66 -0.62
N CYS A 64 3.12 -20.96 0.60
CA CYS A 64 4.49 -20.77 1.03
C CYS A 64 5.48 -21.49 0.11
N ASP A 65 5.31 -22.80 -0.08
CA ASP A 65 6.17 -23.64 -0.92
C ASP A 65 6.17 -23.11 -2.36
N ASN A 66 5.00 -22.84 -2.94
CA ASN A 66 4.92 -22.32 -4.31
C ASN A 66 5.62 -20.96 -4.48
N ILE A 67 5.54 -20.03 -3.52
CA ILE A 67 6.29 -18.75 -3.57
C ILE A 67 7.78 -18.99 -3.44
N THR A 68 8.21 -19.88 -2.55
CA THR A 68 9.63 -20.13 -2.36
C THR A 68 10.28 -20.93 -3.49
N GLU A 69 9.55 -21.87 -4.10
CA GLU A 69 10.07 -22.79 -5.12
C GLU A 69 9.89 -22.29 -6.55
N THR A 70 8.76 -21.64 -6.84
CA THR A 70 8.42 -21.17 -8.20
C THR A 70 8.31 -19.65 -8.32
N GLY A 71 8.48 -18.93 -7.21
CA GLY A 71 8.51 -17.46 -7.16
C GLY A 71 7.16 -16.77 -7.32
N HIS A 72 6.04 -17.50 -7.54
CA HIS A 72 4.78 -16.98 -8.14
C HIS A 72 5.09 -15.84 -9.13
N GLY A 73 5.95 -16.17 -10.10
CA GLY A 73 6.89 -15.30 -10.82
C GLY A 73 6.37 -14.03 -11.51
N MET A 74 5.09 -13.68 -11.34
CA MET A 74 4.51 -12.43 -11.83
C MET A 74 4.59 -11.29 -10.80
N TRP A 75 4.46 -11.52 -9.49
CA TRP A 75 4.42 -10.42 -8.52
C TRP A 75 5.70 -9.57 -8.49
N ALA A 76 6.87 -10.21 -8.55
CA ALA A 76 8.14 -9.50 -8.67
C ALA A 76 8.17 -8.60 -9.92
N THR A 77 7.67 -9.11 -11.06
CA THR A 77 7.62 -8.34 -12.31
C THR A 77 6.65 -7.17 -12.25
N GLN A 78 5.66 -7.22 -11.34
CA GLN A 78 4.71 -6.15 -11.03
C GLN A 78 5.28 -5.09 -10.07
N GLY A 79 6.47 -5.32 -9.52
CA GLY A 79 7.12 -4.43 -8.55
C GLY A 79 6.81 -4.77 -7.09
N LEU A 80 6.07 -5.85 -6.82
CA LEU A 80 5.91 -6.39 -5.46
C LEU A 80 7.20 -7.12 -5.02
N ILE A 81 7.30 -7.36 -3.72
CA ILE A 81 8.46 -7.97 -3.08
C ILE A 81 8.03 -9.35 -2.53
N PRO A 82 8.22 -10.45 -3.29
CA PRO A 82 7.74 -11.78 -2.91
C PRO A 82 8.18 -12.22 -1.52
N GLU A 83 9.39 -11.86 -1.09
CA GLU A 83 9.89 -12.17 0.24
C GLU A 83 8.98 -11.59 1.33
N ARG A 84 8.50 -10.36 1.14
CA ARG A 84 7.56 -9.69 2.07
C ARG A 84 6.18 -10.30 2.05
N ILE A 85 5.76 -10.89 0.92
CA ILE A 85 4.48 -11.60 0.78
C ILE A 85 4.56 -12.95 1.49
N VAL A 86 5.70 -13.64 1.39
CA VAL A 86 5.86 -15.01 1.89
C VAL A 86 6.02 -15.10 3.40
N ASP A 87 6.64 -14.08 4.01
CA ASP A 87 6.89 -14.03 5.46
C ASP A 87 5.67 -14.44 6.32
N PRO A 88 4.47 -13.84 6.16
CA PRO A 88 3.29 -14.22 6.94
C PRO A 88 2.72 -15.61 6.58
N LEU A 89 2.94 -16.10 5.36
CA LEU A 89 2.45 -17.39 4.87
C LEU A 89 3.28 -18.56 5.42
N CYS A 90 4.61 -18.39 5.43
CA CYS A 90 5.56 -19.40 5.89
C CYS A 90 5.80 -19.38 7.42
N ASN A 91 5.15 -18.47 8.16
CA ASN A 91 5.38 -18.34 9.59
C ASN A 91 4.79 -19.54 10.36
N LYS A 92 5.68 -20.49 10.71
CA LYS A 92 5.36 -21.70 11.49
C LYS A 92 4.84 -21.44 12.91
N SER A 93 4.92 -20.19 13.40
CA SER A 93 4.35 -19.81 14.70
C SER A 93 2.84 -19.57 14.63
N HIS A 94 2.24 -19.49 13.44
CA HIS A 94 0.79 -19.39 13.30
C HIS A 94 0.14 -20.75 13.54
N SER A 95 -0.90 -20.79 14.39
CA SER A 95 -1.70 -21.99 14.63
C SER A 95 -2.66 -22.35 13.48
N GLY A 96 -2.67 -21.53 12.42
CA GLY A 96 -3.49 -21.67 11.23
C GLY A 96 -3.92 -20.32 10.66
N PRO A 97 -4.75 -20.31 9.60
CA PRO A 97 -5.28 -19.08 9.02
C PRO A 97 -6.10 -18.28 10.03
N ASN A 98 -5.86 -16.97 10.10
CA ASN A 98 -6.55 -16.12 11.07
C ASN A 98 -6.69 -14.67 10.60
N ALA A 99 -7.82 -14.38 9.95
CA ALA A 99 -8.19 -13.03 9.50
C ALA A 99 -8.16 -11.97 10.62
N THR A 100 -8.56 -12.33 11.85
CA THR A 100 -8.57 -11.40 12.99
C THR A 100 -7.15 -11.02 13.43
N LEU A 101 -6.20 -11.95 13.37
CA LEU A 101 -4.79 -11.65 13.63
C LEU A 101 -4.11 -10.92 12.46
N ALA A 102 -4.56 -11.15 11.23
CA ALA A 102 -4.00 -10.48 10.05
C ALA A 102 -4.39 -9.00 9.97
N LEU A 103 -5.63 -8.64 10.35
CA LEU A 103 -6.15 -7.28 10.19
C LEU A 103 -5.25 -6.18 10.82
N PRO A 104 -4.78 -6.29 12.08
CA PRO A 104 -3.88 -5.27 12.66
C PRO A 104 -2.59 -5.06 11.86
N TRP A 105 -2.04 -6.11 11.25
CA TRP A 105 -0.85 -6.01 10.41
C TRP A 105 -1.15 -5.35 9.06
N ILE A 106 -2.29 -5.68 8.45
CA ILE A 106 -2.78 -5.03 7.24
C ILE A 106 -2.92 -3.52 7.48
N VAL A 107 -3.58 -3.13 8.57
CA VAL A 107 -3.73 -1.71 9.00
C VAL A 107 -2.38 -1.05 9.19
N TYR A 108 -1.44 -1.71 9.89
CA TYR A 108 -0.09 -1.18 10.12
C TYR A 108 0.66 -0.90 8.82
N TYR A 109 0.68 -1.85 7.88
CA TYR A 109 1.39 -1.70 6.63
C TYR A 109 0.70 -0.70 5.68
N ASN A 110 -0.63 -0.73 5.58
CA ASN A 110 -1.38 0.25 4.79
C ASN A 110 -1.20 1.68 5.33
N THR A 111 -1.11 1.85 6.65
CA THR A 111 -0.81 3.15 7.27
C THR A 111 0.55 3.68 6.83
N ARG A 112 1.57 2.82 6.75
CA ARG A 112 2.90 3.20 6.27
C ARG A 112 2.91 3.57 4.80
N VAL A 113 2.22 2.81 3.96
CA VAL A 113 2.01 3.16 2.53
C VAL A 113 1.38 4.54 2.42
N PHE A 114 0.25 4.76 3.10
CA PHE A 114 -0.44 6.05 3.09
C PHE A 114 0.42 7.19 3.60
N SER A 115 1.16 6.98 4.70
CA SER A 115 2.03 7.98 5.32
C SER A 115 3.17 8.40 4.37
N THR A 116 3.79 7.44 3.67
CA THR A 116 4.82 7.74 2.66
C THR A 116 4.22 8.47 1.47
N GLN A 117 3.03 8.08 1.00
CA GLN A 117 2.36 8.74 -0.11
C GLN A 117 1.97 10.19 0.24
N ILE A 118 1.28 10.41 1.37
CA ILE A 118 0.78 11.74 1.74
C ILE A 118 1.91 12.73 2.01
N THR A 119 3.01 12.29 2.61
CA THR A 119 4.17 13.16 2.88
C THR A 119 5.01 13.48 1.63
N ASN A 120 4.64 12.94 0.47
CA ASN A 120 5.36 13.11 -0.79
C ASN A 120 4.47 13.44 -1.98
N SER A 121 3.18 13.70 -1.78
CA SER A 121 2.23 14.08 -2.85
C SER A 121 2.14 15.59 -3.10
N PHE A 122 3.03 16.37 -2.47
CA PHE A 122 3.03 17.83 -2.48
C PHE A 122 4.37 18.35 -2.97
N ALA A 123 4.34 19.50 -3.64
CA ALA A 123 5.52 20.06 -4.27
C ALA A 123 6.60 20.44 -3.25
N SER A 124 7.86 20.17 -3.59
CA SER A 124 8.98 20.33 -2.66
C SER A 124 9.16 21.76 -2.12
N GLN A 125 8.80 22.78 -2.90
CA GLN A 125 8.92 24.19 -2.51
C GLN A 125 7.99 24.61 -1.36
N ASN A 126 6.81 23.99 -1.25
CA ASN A 126 5.80 24.35 -0.23
C ASN A 126 5.65 23.28 0.86
N LYS A 127 6.45 22.22 0.77
CA LYS A 127 6.32 21.02 1.59
C LYS A 127 6.16 21.30 3.08
N SER A 128 6.93 22.22 3.67
CA SER A 128 6.81 22.52 5.10
C SER A 128 5.42 23.06 5.47
N ALA A 129 4.91 24.02 4.70
CA ALA A 129 3.60 24.63 4.94
C ALA A 129 2.46 23.64 4.66
N ASP A 130 2.60 22.81 3.61
CA ASP A 130 1.62 21.78 3.30
C ASP A 130 1.54 20.71 4.41
N MET A 131 2.70 20.29 4.92
CA MET A 131 2.77 19.32 6.01
C MET A 131 2.23 19.89 7.33
N GLU A 132 2.46 21.18 7.62
CA GLU A 132 1.88 21.89 8.76
C GLU A 132 0.34 21.90 8.65
N TYR A 133 -0.19 22.28 7.48
CA TYR A 133 -1.63 22.28 7.24
C TYR A 133 -2.24 20.89 7.42
N LEU A 134 -1.59 19.83 6.91
CA LEU A 134 -2.04 18.45 7.13
C LEU A 134 -1.96 18.04 8.60
N CYS A 135 -0.87 18.39 9.30
CA CYS A 135 -0.68 18.11 10.71
C CYS A 135 -1.81 18.69 11.56
N ASP A 136 -2.34 19.86 11.22
CA ASP A 136 -3.43 20.50 11.94
C ASP A 136 -4.82 19.99 11.53
N ASN A 137 -5.00 19.65 10.25
CA ASN A 137 -6.32 19.42 9.69
C ASN A 137 -6.72 17.95 9.50
N LEU A 138 -5.78 17.00 9.43
CA LEU A 138 -6.11 15.57 9.39
C LEU A 138 -6.84 15.12 10.66
N ARG A 139 -7.89 14.29 10.54
CA ARG A 139 -8.72 13.85 11.67
C ARG A 139 -8.52 12.35 11.94
N TYR A 140 -8.10 12.03 13.17
CA TYR A 140 -7.92 10.66 13.68
C TYR A 140 -9.09 9.74 13.31
N ARG A 141 -10.29 10.11 13.76
CA ARG A 141 -11.51 9.33 13.56
C ARG A 141 -11.87 9.10 12.08
N LEU A 142 -11.52 10.03 11.19
CA LEU A 142 -11.78 9.87 9.76
C LEU A 142 -10.78 8.89 9.13
N LEU A 143 -9.49 9.00 9.48
CA LEU A 143 -8.45 8.05 9.06
C LEU A 143 -8.74 6.64 9.59
N ASP A 144 -9.13 6.51 10.86
CA ASP A 144 -9.47 5.23 11.47
C ASP A 144 -10.65 4.56 10.74
N GLY A 145 -11.58 5.33 10.19
CA GLY A 145 -12.68 4.84 9.35
C GLY A 145 -12.23 4.12 8.07
N PHE A 146 -11.04 4.46 7.56
CA PHE A 146 -10.39 3.80 6.43
C PHE A 146 -9.42 2.70 6.85
N GLY A 147 -9.36 2.33 8.14
CA GLY A 147 -8.35 1.37 8.61
C GLY A 147 -6.92 1.93 8.50
N ILE A 148 -6.76 3.25 8.62
CA ILE A 148 -5.47 3.93 8.71
C ILE A 148 -5.30 4.38 10.15
N GLU A 149 -4.20 3.98 10.80
CA GLU A 149 -3.92 4.38 12.17
C GLU A 149 -3.62 5.88 12.23
N GLY A 150 -4.61 6.67 12.66
CA GLY A 150 -4.55 8.12 12.57
C GLY A 150 -3.36 8.73 13.32
N ALA A 151 -2.92 8.13 14.42
CA ALA A 151 -1.76 8.60 15.19
C ALA A 151 -0.46 8.53 14.39
N THR A 152 -0.22 7.41 13.73
CA THR A 152 0.99 7.20 12.94
C THR A 152 0.99 8.11 11.71
N ALA A 153 -0.11 8.18 10.98
CA ALA A 153 -0.22 9.01 9.78
C ALA A 153 -0.07 10.52 10.10
N ILE A 154 -0.73 11.01 11.15
CA ILE A 154 -0.64 12.42 11.56
C ILE A 154 0.74 12.74 12.11
N ASN A 155 1.35 11.85 12.90
CA ASN A 155 2.71 12.06 13.36
C ASN A 155 3.69 12.14 12.19
N ALA A 156 3.49 11.36 11.12
CA ALA A 156 4.32 11.46 9.92
C ALA A 156 4.24 12.85 9.27
N THR A 157 3.04 13.45 9.14
CA THR A 157 2.90 14.80 8.59
C THR A 157 3.45 15.86 9.53
N CYS A 158 3.20 15.79 10.84
CA CYS A 158 3.74 16.74 11.81
C CYS A 158 5.29 16.71 11.87
N ASN A 159 5.88 15.51 11.83
CA ASN A 159 7.33 15.36 11.78
C ASN A 159 7.91 15.94 10.48
N ALA A 160 7.24 15.73 9.35
CA ALA A 160 7.64 16.30 8.07
C ALA A 160 7.53 17.84 8.04
N ALA A 161 6.63 18.43 8.85
CA ALA A 161 6.52 19.87 9.08
C ALA A 161 7.56 20.42 10.07
N THR A 162 8.35 19.56 10.72
CA THR A 162 9.25 19.93 11.85
C THR A 162 8.53 20.63 13.01
N GLN A 163 7.25 20.31 13.22
CA GLN A 163 6.40 21.01 14.19
C GLN A 163 5.88 20.07 15.27
N ALA A 164 5.80 20.58 16.51
CA ALA A 164 5.09 19.89 17.57
C ALA A 164 3.58 19.96 17.31
N ARG A 165 2.89 18.84 17.54
CA ARG A 165 1.44 18.75 17.33
C ARG A 165 0.69 19.80 18.14
N ASN A 166 -0.09 20.65 17.47
CA ASN A 166 -0.93 21.64 18.15
C ASN A 166 -2.00 20.96 19.02
N PRO A 167 -2.32 21.46 20.23
CA PRO A 167 -3.44 21.00 21.03
C PRO A 167 -4.73 21.18 20.23
N ARG A 168 -5.47 20.10 20.02
CA ARG A 168 -6.63 20.14 19.12
C ARG A 168 -7.90 20.46 19.89
N PRO A 169 -8.68 21.46 19.47
CA PRO A 169 -10.07 21.59 19.92
C PRO A 169 -10.84 20.32 19.54
N GLU A 170 -11.65 19.84 20.49
CA GLU A 170 -12.52 18.67 20.36
C GLU A 170 -13.69 18.89 19.36
N ALA A 171 -13.82 20.11 18.82
CA ALA A 171 -14.84 20.49 17.85
C ALA A 171 -14.40 20.05 16.43
N ALA A 172 -15.11 19.21 15.67
CA ALA A 172 -16.45 18.66 15.79
C ALA A 172 -16.40 17.12 15.68
N LEU A 173 -17.47 16.45 16.08
CA LEU A 173 -17.72 15.02 15.86
C LEU A 173 -17.55 14.66 14.37
N ALA A 174 -16.31 14.42 13.93
CA ALA A 174 -16.03 14.06 12.55
C ALA A 174 -16.71 12.71 12.29
N MET A 175 -17.76 12.74 11.46
CA MET A 175 -18.52 11.54 11.14
C MET A 175 -17.85 10.83 9.96
N ILE A 176 -17.69 9.53 10.11
CA ILE A 176 -17.19 8.67 9.04
C ILE A 176 -18.26 8.64 7.94
N ASP A 177 -17.87 9.02 6.73
CA ASP A 177 -18.70 8.85 5.55
C ASP A 177 -18.68 7.39 5.12
N LYS A 178 -19.80 6.68 5.33
CA LYS A 178 -19.92 5.25 5.01
C LYS A 178 -19.76 4.95 3.52
N ASN A 179 -20.19 5.86 2.65
CA ASN A 179 -20.05 5.67 1.21
C ASN A 179 -18.58 5.82 0.81
N ALA A 180 -17.87 6.77 1.42
CA ALA A 180 -16.43 6.92 1.19
C ALA A 180 -15.65 5.70 1.69
N THR A 181 -15.94 5.20 2.90
CA THR A 181 -15.28 4.00 3.42
C THR A 181 -15.62 2.76 2.60
N GLY A 182 -16.85 2.64 2.10
CA GLY A 182 -17.26 1.58 1.17
C GLY A 182 -16.51 1.65 -0.15
N ALA A 183 -16.39 2.84 -0.76
CA ALA A 183 -15.64 3.02 -2.00
C ALA A 183 -14.14 2.70 -1.83
N TYR A 184 -13.56 3.05 -0.68
CA TYR A 184 -12.20 2.68 -0.31
C TYR A 184 -12.04 1.16 -0.16
N GLN A 185 -12.95 0.53 0.59
CA GLN A 185 -12.99 -0.92 0.77
C GLN A 185 -13.10 -1.64 -0.58
N ASP A 186 -13.96 -1.16 -1.48
CA ASP A 186 -14.13 -1.73 -2.82
C ASP A 186 -12.86 -1.58 -3.68
N ALA A 187 -12.17 -0.43 -3.60
CA ALA A 187 -10.91 -0.22 -4.30
C ALA A 187 -9.82 -1.20 -3.83
N LEU A 188 -9.68 -1.40 -2.52
CA LEU A 188 -8.75 -2.39 -1.97
C LEU A 188 -9.16 -3.83 -2.29
N SER A 189 -10.46 -4.12 -2.34
CA SER A 189 -10.98 -5.46 -2.64
C SER A 189 -10.68 -5.85 -4.08
N ARG A 190 -10.92 -4.94 -5.03
CA ARG A 190 -10.54 -5.12 -6.43
C ARG A 190 -9.03 -5.27 -6.56
N LEU A 191 -8.26 -4.43 -5.88
CA LEU A 191 -6.81 -4.53 -5.88
C LEU A 191 -6.33 -5.90 -5.41
N PHE A 192 -6.82 -6.37 -4.26
CA PHE A 192 -6.46 -7.67 -3.72
C PHE A 192 -6.85 -8.81 -4.68
N GLY A 193 -8.07 -8.78 -5.22
CA GLY A 193 -8.55 -9.78 -6.19
C GLY A 193 -7.70 -9.82 -7.46
N PHE A 194 -7.36 -8.64 -8.03
CA PHE A 194 -6.49 -8.56 -9.19
C PHE A 194 -5.08 -9.07 -8.90
N LEU A 195 -4.49 -8.73 -7.75
CA LEU A 195 -3.15 -9.20 -7.39
C LEU A 195 -3.13 -10.71 -7.21
N PHE A 196 -4.14 -11.28 -6.56
CA PHE A 196 -4.29 -12.72 -6.43
C PHE A 196 -4.44 -13.39 -7.79
N ALA A 197 -5.35 -12.92 -8.65
CA ALA A 197 -5.53 -13.48 -9.99
C ALA A 197 -4.27 -13.31 -10.87
N SER A 198 -3.53 -12.22 -10.71
CA SER A 198 -2.33 -11.94 -11.51
C SER A 198 -1.14 -12.86 -11.24
N SER A 199 -1.19 -13.68 -10.18
CA SER A 199 -0.16 -14.70 -9.94
C SER A 199 -0.31 -15.93 -10.83
N ALA A 200 -1.49 -16.13 -11.43
CA ALA A 200 -1.74 -17.26 -12.30
C ALA A 200 -0.91 -17.16 -13.60
N CYS A 201 -0.25 -18.26 -13.94
CA CYS A 201 0.49 -18.42 -15.20
C CYS A 201 -0.39 -19.01 -16.31
N THR A 202 -1.51 -19.65 -15.94
CA THR A 202 -2.41 -20.35 -16.85
C THR A 202 -3.88 -20.07 -16.57
N SER A 203 -4.75 -20.25 -17.56
CA SER A 203 -6.20 -20.14 -17.35
C SER A 203 -6.74 -21.21 -16.39
N SER A 204 -6.12 -22.40 -16.32
CA SER A 204 -6.54 -23.44 -15.37
C SER A 204 -6.34 -23.01 -13.92
N GLU A 205 -5.24 -22.31 -13.62
CA GLU A 205 -5.01 -21.77 -12.28
C GLU A 205 -6.04 -20.69 -11.92
N LEU A 206 -6.45 -19.85 -12.88
CA LEU A 206 -7.50 -18.86 -12.68
C LEU A 206 -8.85 -19.53 -12.37
N ASP A 207 -9.19 -20.62 -13.07
CA ASP A 207 -10.40 -21.40 -12.78
C ASP A 207 -10.33 -22.00 -11.36
N ASP A 208 -9.18 -22.54 -10.96
CA ASP A 208 -8.96 -23.07 -9.62
C ASP A 208 -9.06 -21.98 -8.54
N TYR A 209 -8.53 -20.79 -8.80
CA TYR A 209 -8.60 -19.63 -7.90
C TYR A 209 -10.05 -19.18 -7.73
N CYS A 210 -10.80 -19.03 -8.82
CA CYS A 210 -12.21 -18.66 -8.79
C CYS A 210 -13.05 -19.70 -8.04
N ALA A 211 -12.83 -21.00 -8.28
CA ALA A 211 -13.54 -22.06 -7.59
C ALA A 211 -13.32 -22.03 -6.06
N GLN A 212 -12.11 -21.63 -5.62
CA GLN A 212 -11.75 -21.54 -4.21
C GLN A 212 -12.21 -20.24 -3.53
N ALA A 213 -12.36 -19.14 -4.29
CA ALA A 213 -12.58 -17.80 -3.76
C ALA A 213 -13.84 -17.70 -2.87
N SER A 214 -14.93 -18.38 -3.24
CA SER A 214 -16.18 -18.42 -2.46
C SER A 214 -15.99 -18.88 -1.00
N HIS A 215 -15.00 -19.74 -0.74
CA HIS A 215 -14.68 -20.24 0.59
C HIS A 215 -13.93 -19.23 1.47
N GLN A 216 -13.42 -18.14 0.89
CA GLN A 216 -12.58 -17.14 1.54
C GLN A 216 -13.31 -15.82 1.83
N VAL A 217 -14.51 -15.62 1.27
CA VAL A 217 -15.34 -14.40 1.39
C VAL A 217 -15.41 -13.88 2.82
N LYS A 218 -15.82 -14.73 3.78
CA LYS A 218 -15.97 -14.32 5.19
C LYS A 218 -14.65 -13.93 5.85
N SER A 219 -13.52 -14.47 5.39
CA SER A 219 -12.20 -14.10 5.91
C SER A 219 -11.77 -12.74 5.37
N TRP A 220 -12.03 -12.45 4.08
CA TRP A 220 -11.82 -11.12 3.51
C TRP A 220 -12.67 -10.04 4.19
N ASP A 221 -13.94 -10.33 4.48
CA ASP A 221 -14.82 -9.41 5.23
C ASP A 221 -14.24 -9.05 6.60
N LYS A 222 -13.69 -10.04 7.31
CA LYS A 222 -13.02 -9.84 8.61
C LYS A 222 -11.74 -9.01 8.53
N MET A 223 -11.16 -8.87 7.34
CA MET A 223 -9.97 -8.05 7.09
C MET A 223 -10.32 -6.70 6.46
N MET A 224 -11.59 -6.25 6.60
CA MET A 224 -12.09 -4.99 6.05
C MET A 224 -12.00 -4.89 4.52
N LEU A 225 -12.08 -6.02 3.82
CA LEU A 225 -12.33 -6.09 2.38
C LEU A 225 -13.79 -6.46 2.13
N ASN A 226 -14.31 -6.17 0.95
CA ASN A 226 -15.60 -6.66 0.48
C ASN A 226 -15.35 -8.02 -0.17
N GLY A 227 -15.58 -9.09 0.58
CA GLY A 227 -15.20 -10.44 0.17
C GLY A 227 -15.89 -10.91 -1.10
N THR A 228 -17.16 -10.53 -1.30
CA THR A 228 -17.88 -10.83 -2.55
C THR A 228 -17.23 -10.12 -3.73
N LEU A 229 -16.84 -8.86 -3.59
CA LEU A 229 -16.17 -8.14 -4.66
C LEU A 229 -14.76 -8.70 -4.95
N VAL A 230 -14.05 -9.20 -3.94
CA VAL A 230 -12.79 -9.93 -4.15
C VAL A 230 -13.04 -11.17 -4.99
N GLU A 231 -14.02 -12.00 -4.62
CA GLU A 231 -14.42 -13.19 -5.37
C GLU A 231 -14.79 -12.87 -6.82
N GLU A 232 -15.68 -11.90 -7.03
CA GLU A 232 -16.08 -11.43 -8.36
C GLU A 232 -14.85 -11.00 -9.18
N THR A 233 -13.96 -10.21 -8.59
CA THR A 233 -12.76 -9.73 -9.27
C THR A 233 -11.82 -10.87 -9.67
N ILE A 234 -11.61 -11.86 -8.80
CA ILE A 234 -10.80 -13.05 -9.13
C ILE A 234 -11.45 -13.82 -10.27
N CYS A 235 -12.77 -14.05 -10.17
CA CYS A 235 -13.52 -14.82 -11.15
C CYS A 235 -13.69 -14.12 -12.50
N ASP A 236 -13.62 -12.80 -12.57
CA ASP A 236 -13.70 -12.03 -13.82
C ASP A 236 -12.43 -12.15 -14.68
N VAL A 237 -11.29 -12.48 -14.09
CA VAL A 237 -10.03 -12.67 -14.82
C VAL A 237 -10.01 -14.06 -15.47
N LYS A 238 -10.18 -14.11 -16.79
CA LYS A 238 -10.24 -15.37 -17.58
C LYS A 238 -8.93 -15.76 -18.26
N THR A 239 -8.01 -14.82 -18.38
CA THR A 239 -6.71 -15.00 -19.04
C THR A 239 -5.61 -14.48 -18.14
N PRO A 240 -4.46 -15.18 -18.03
CA PRO A 240 -3.29 -14.69 -17.29
C PRO A 240 -2.96 -13.25 -17.68
N MET A 241 -2.75 -12.42 -16.66
CA MET A 241 -2.54 -11.00 -16.84
C MET A 241 -1.08 -10.71 -17.24
N SER A 242 -0.87 -9.77 -18.18
CA SER A 242 0.48 -9.26 -18.44
C SER A 242 0.99 -8.44 -17.27
N SER A 243 2.31 -8.34 -17.13
CA SER A 243 2.94 -7.57 -16.05
C SER A 243 2.56 -6.08 -16.12
N GLU A 244 2.38 -5.55 -17.33
CA GLU A 244 2.01 -4.16 -17.62
C GLU A 244 0.58 -3.87 -17.17
N ASN A 245 -0.37 -4.77 -17.48
CA ASN A 245 -1.76 -4.61 -17.07
C ASN A 245 -1.89 -4.71 -15.54
N ALA A 246 -1.14 -5.62 -14.91
CA ALA A 246 -1.12 -5.76 -13.46
C ALA A 246 -0.55 -4.51 -12.77
N LYS A 247 0.55 -3.93 -13.30
CA LYS A 247 1.08 -2.64 -12.83
C LYS A 247 0.07 -1.50 -12.97
N ALA A 248 -0.63 -1.45 -14.11
CA ALA A 248 -1.65 -0.43 -14.34
C ALA A 248 -2.79 -0.54 -13.31
N HIS A 249 -3.32 -1.74 -13.08
CA HIS A 249 -4.37 -1.96 -12.06
C HIS A 249 -3.90 -1.67 -10.63
N LEU A 250 -2.65 -2.03 -10.30
CA LEU A 250 -2.01 -1.70 -9.03
C LEU A 250 -1.99 -0.19 -8.82
N ARG A 251 -1.42 0.55 -9.78
CA ARG A 251 -1.33 2.01 -9.73
C ARG A 251 -2.70 2.67 -9.68
N GLU A 252 -3.64 2.24 -10.52
CA GLU A 252 -5.01 2.76 -10.54
C GLU A 252 -5.71 2.57 -9.19
N SER A 253 -5.64 1.37 -8.61
CA SER A 253 -6.35 1.07 -7.37
C SER A 253 -5.70 1.73 -6.16
N MET A 254 -4.37 1.81 -6.11
CA MET A 254 -3.65 2.58 -5.09
C MET A 254 -4.01 4.07 -5.17
N SER A 255 -4.15 4.62 -6.38
CA SER A 255 -4.56 6.01 -6.60
C SER A 255 -5.99 6.28 -6.17
N LYS A 256 -6.93 5.36 -6.45
CA LYS A 256 -8.31 5.43 -5.96
C LYS A 256 -8.38 5.34 -4.44
N ALA A 257 -7.62 4.43 -3.83
CA ALA A 257 -7.56 4.28 -2.38
C ALA A 257 -7.01 5.57 -1.73
N PHE A 258 -5.87 6.07 -2.22
CA PHE A 258 -5.24 7.29 -1.73
C PHE A 258 -6.16 8.52 -1.85
N SER A 259 -6.68 8.80 -3.05
CA SER A 259 -7.56 9.96 -3.29
C SER A 259 -8.84 9.89 -2.44
N THR A 260 -9.39 8.70 -2.22
CA THR A 260 -10.56 8.52 -1.35
C THR A 260 -10.22 8.85 0.10
N ILE A 261 -9.11 8.35 0.64
CA ILE A 261 -8.69 8.70 2.01
C ILE A 261 -8.49 10.21 2.13
N VAL A 262 -7.64 10.79 1.28
CA VAL A 262 -7.23 12.20 1.39
C VAL A 262 -8.41 13.15 1.29
N ARG A 263 -9.34 12.88 0.36
CA ARG A 263 -10.54 13.70 0.20
C ARG A 263 -11.41 13.71 1.46
N TYR A 264 -11.47 12.63 2.22
CA TYR A 264 -12.34 12.51 3.40
C TYR A 264 -11.57 12.49 4.73
N ALA A 265 -10.27 12.82 4.72
CA ALA A 265 -9.42 12.81 5.92
C ALA A 265 -9.59 14.06 6.81
N SER A 266 -10.33 15.07 6.34
CA SER A 266 -10.69 16.25 7.12
C SER A 266 -12.12 16.69 6.84
N ASN A 267 -12.67 17.46 7.77
CA ASN A 267 -13.95 18.12 7.71
C ASN A 267 -13.84 19.64 7.93
N VAL A 268 -12.64 20.21 7.82
CA VAL A 268 -12.44 21.66 7.88
C VAL A 268 -12.98 22.31 6.61
N ASP A 269 -13.59 23.49 6.75
CA ASP A 269 -14.05 24.27 5.60
C ASP A 269 -12.88 24.59 4.66
N GLY A 270 -13.11 24.48 3.36
CA GLY A 270 -12.07 24.70 2.35
C GLY A 270 -11.11 23.53 2.12
N TRP A 271 -11.23 22.41 2.85
CA TRP A 271 -10.34 21.24 2.70
C TRP A 271 -10.16 20.76 1.25
N HIS A 272 -11.26 20.58 0.50
CA HIS A 272 -11.18 20.09 -0.88
C HIS A 272 -10.58 21.13 -1.84
N ALA A 273 -10.86 22.42 -1.63
CA ALA A 273 -10.28 23.49 -2.43
C ALA A 273 -8.76 23.57 -2.19
N TRP A 274 -8.35 23.51 -0.91
CA TRP A 274 -6.95 23.46 -0.52
C TRP A 274 -6.23 22.26 -1.13
N LEU A 275 -6.79 21.05 -1.05
CA LEU A 275 -6.20 19.87 -1.68
C LEU A 275 -6.03 20.04 -3.20
N CYS A 276 -7.02 20.62 -3.88
CA CYS A 276 -6.97 20.82 -5.32
C CYS A 276 -5.87 21.80 -5.74
N GLU A 277 -5.58 22.81 -4.92
CA GLU A 277 -4.52 23.80 -5.18
C GLU A 277 -3.13 23.26 -4.84
N HIS A 278 -3.01 22.39 -3.84
CA HIS A 278 -1.72 21.99 -3.27
C HIS A 278 -1.23 20.60 -3.67
N LEU A 279 -2.10 19.69 -4.14
CA LEU A 279 -1.66 18.40 -4.68
C LEU A 279 -0.83 18.61 -5.94
N ASP A 280 0.34 17.97 -5.98
CA ASP A 280 1.28 18.11 -7.09
C ASP A 280 1.32 16.83 -7.91
N VAL A 281 0.92 16.92 -9.18
CA VAL A 281 0.83 15.79 -10.11
C VAL A 281 2.17 15.08 -10.25
N GLU A 282 3.25 15.84 -10.45
CA GLU A 282 4.59 15.29 -10.65
C GLU A 282 5.15 14.63 -9.39
N SER A 283 4.86 15.18 -8.21
CA SER A 283 5.31 14.61 -6.92
C SER A 283 4.63 13.29 -6.57
N MET A 284 3.44 13.03 -7.09
CA MET A 284 2.70 11.78 -6.88
C MET A 284 3.28 10.59 -7.67
N GLU A 285 3.85 10.83 -8.86
CA GLU A 285 4.39 9.78 -9.73
C GLU A 285 5.50 8.94 -9.05
N PRO A 286 6.54 9.53 -8.42
CA PRO A 286 7.56 8.81 -7.66
C PRO A 286 7.05 7.89 -6.54
N VAL A 287 5.85 8.13 -6.03
CA VAL A 287 5.26 7.32 -4.94
C VAL A 287 4.20 6.34 -5.45
N GLY A 288 4.26 6.01 -6.74
CA GLY A 288 3.45 4.96 -7.37
C GLY A 288 1.99 5.36 -7.56
N LEU A 289 1.71 6.66 -7.58
CA LEU A 289 0.38 7.21 -7.74
C LEU A 289 0.21 7.81 -9.15
N ASP A 290 -1.02 7.77 -9.65
CA ASP A 290 -1.44 8.49 -10.85
C ASP A 290 -1.89 9.90 -10.46
N GLY A 291 -0.97 10.85 -10.59
CA GLY A 291 -1.20 12.21 -10.13
C GLY A 291 -2.34 12.91 -10.86
N GLU A 292 -2.48 12.69 -12.17
CA GLU A 292 -3.54 13.26 -12.99
C GLU A 292 -4.91 12.71 -12.59
N ALA A 293 -5.03 11.39 -12.42
CA ALA A 293 -6.28 10.75 -12.01
C ALA A 293 -6.70 11.23 -10.61
N ILE A 294 -5.75 11.34 -9.67
CA ILE A 294 -6.02 11.84 -8.31
C ILE A 294 -6.47 13.29 -8.34
N SER A 295 -5.74 14.16 -9.05
CA SER A 295 -6.09 15.58 -9.17
C SER A 295 -7.51 15.73 -9.76
N ALA A 296 -7.81 15.00 -10.84
CA ALA A 296 -9.15 15.01 -11.42
C ALA A 296 -10.23 14.52 -10.44
N GLN A 297 -9.97 13.46 -9.66
CA GLN A 297 -10.93 12.91 -8.70
C GLN A 297 -11.17 13.83 -7.49
N VAL A 298 -10.12 14.45 -6.96
CA VAL A 298 -10.19 15.37 -5.82
C VAL A 298 -10.84 16.69 -6.22
N CYS A 299 -10.43 17.25 -7.36
CA CYS A 299 -10.90 18.56 -7.84
C CYS A 299 -12.31 18.55 -8.45
N LYS A 300 -12.81 17.40 -8.97
CA LYS A 300 -14.12 17.32 -9.64
C LYS A 300 -15.32 17.74 -8.77
N ASN A 301 -15.18 17.85 -7.45
CA ASN A 301 -16.26 18.29 -6.55
C ASN A 301 -16.02 19.67 -5.89
N ALA A 302 -14.87 20.31 -6.11
CA ALA A 302 -14.66 21.69 -5.68
C ALA A 302 -15.55 22.67 -6.48
N ALA A 303 -15.83 22.35 -7.75
CA ALA A 303 -16.70 23.15 -8.62
C ALA A 303 -18.19 23.08 -8.25
N SER A 304 -18.66 22.00 -7.62
CA SER A 304 -20.07 21.83 -7.23
C SER A 304 -20.39 22.45 -5.85
N ALA A 305 -19.38 22.67 -5.00
CA ALA A 305 -19.54 23.40 -3.73
C ALA A 305 -19.57 24.94 -3.93
N ALA A 306 -19.00 25.45 -5.02
CA ALA A 306 -18.98 26.89 -5.34
C ALA A 306 -20.31 27.42 -5.91
N VAL A 307 -21.32 26.56 -6.14
CA VAL A 307 -22.62 26.93 -6.73
C VAL A 307 -23.74 27.06 -5.67
N ILE A 308 -23.42 26.87 -4.38
CA ILE A 308 -24.38 27.03 -3.27
C ILE A 308 -23.87 28.05 -2.23
N LEU A 309 -23.37 29.20 -2.71
CA LEU A 309 -23.25 30.42 -1.91
C LEU A 309 -23.99 31.57 -2.61
#